data_AF-K0VG85-F1
#
_entry.id   AF-K0VG85-F1
#
_cell.length_a   1.000
_cell.length_b   1.000
_cell.length_c   1.000
_cell.angle_alpha   90.00
_cell.angle_beta   90.00
_cell.angle_gamma   90.00
#
_symmetry.space_group_name_H-M   'P 1'
#
loop_
_entity.id
_entity.type
_entity.pdbx_description
1 polymer ?
#
loop_
_entity_poly.entity_id
_entity_poly.type
_entity_poly.pdbx_seq_one_letter_code
_entity_poly.pdbx_strand_id
1 'polypeptide(L)'
;MRGLIGGIFIYASVLATSNAGQLHEAAKSGDVAAIAAALDQGADIEEQDKGATALLLAIRSSHPEAAELLIERGASVTKESGLGLPLTAAVLNNSADLMRLLLAHGADPNAAVRGERMLHFAVAGDCLDCVKVLVEAGADVNAVWVRGDPTRNPAIVTAYHLARHDNRAEIADYLLAHGVIIKRPEPISAKLAMADAAKGATFFASNCSSCHGKRPQDIPTKGPNLWNVVGRDKASTKFGGYSKTLMAWDGAWTYEDLNIFIAGPTLTTPGVNMDVRGAPDETDRLNVIAYLRTLSDAPAPLP
;
A
#
# COMPACT_ATOMS: atom_id res chain seq x y z
N MET A 1 -21.62 -31.44 -76.98
CA MET A 1 -20.83 -30.41 -76.27
C MET A 1 -21.79 -29.72 -75.30
N ARG A 2 -21.75 -30.07 -74.01
CA ARG A 2 -21.13 -29.27 -72.92
C ARG A 2 -21.71 -27.84 -72.86
N GLY A 3 -22.35 -27.37 -71.80
CA GLY A 3 -22.62 -27.96 -70.49
C GLY A 3 -23.30 -26.97 -69.52
N LEU A 4 -23.78 -27.55 -68.42
CA LEU A 4 -23.89 -27.04 -67.04
C LEU A 4 -24.76 -25.80 -66.74
N ILE A 5 -25.98 -26.14 -66.30
CA ILE A 5 -26.79 -25.45 -65.32
C ILE A 5 -26.12 -25.56 -63.93
N GLY A 6 -26.19 -24.49 -63.14
CA GLY A 6 -26.48 -24.59 -61.71
C GLY A 6 -25.34 -24.33 -60.74
N GLY A 7 -25.59 -23.42 -59.79
CA GLY A 7 -24.87 -23.38 -58.52
C GLY A 7 -24.44 -21.99 -58.06
N ILE A 8 -25.40 -21.12 -57.74
CA ILE A 8 -25.15 -19.97 -56.87
C ILE A 8 -24.87 -20.54 -55.47
N PHE A 9 -23.60 -20.64 -55.08
CA PHE A 9 -23.21 -20.88 -53.70
C PHE A 9 -23.26 -19.55 -52.95
N ILE A 10 -24.40 -19.28 -52.30
CA ILE A 10 -24.48 -18.28 -51.23
C ILE A 10 -23.69 -18.88 -50.06
N TYR A 11 -22.45 -18.41 -49.87
CA TYR A 11 -21.79 -18.52 -48.58
C TYR A 11 -22.59 -17.66 -47.61
N ALA A 12 -23.50 -18.30 -46.87
CA ALA A 12 -24.04 -17.73 -45.65
C ALA A 12 -22.86 -17.65 -44.66
N SER A 13 -22.20 -16.49 -44.63
CA SER A 13 -21.40 -16.09 -43.49
C SER A 13 -22.39 -15.94 -42.34
N VAL A 14 -22.47 -16.97 -41.50
CA VAL A 14 -22.98 -16.79 -40.15
C VAL A 14 -22.05 -15.76 -39.55
N LEU A 15 -22.53 -14.51 -39.44
CA LEU A 15 -21.91 -13.53 -38.58
C LEU A 15 -21.93 -14.16 -37.20
N ALA A 16 -20.79 -14.71 -36.78
CA ALA A 16 -20.55 -15.01 -35.38
C ALA A 16 -20.64 -13.65 -34.68
N THR A 17 -21.84 -13.27 -34.23
CA THR A 17 -22.00 -12.25 -33.21
C THR A 17 -21.07 -12.69 -32.10
N SER A 18 -20.06 -11.87 -31.79
CA SER A 18 -19.09 -12.23 -30.76
C SER A 18 -19.85 -12.55 -29.47
N ASN A 19 -19.94 -13.83 -29.10
CA ASN A 19 -20.59 -14.28 -27.87
C ASN A 19 -19.90 -13.64 -26.64
N ALA A 20 -18.67 -13.15 -26.82
CA ALA A 20 -18.00 -12.14 -26.03
C ALA A 20 -18.95 -11.10 -25.42
N GLY A 21 -19.63 -10.31 -26.26
CA GLY A 21 -20.45 -9.19 -25.78
C GLY A 21 -21.62 -9.65 -24.91
N GLN A 22 -22.16 -10.84 -25.17
CA GLN A 22 -23.25 -11.42 -24.39
C GLN A 22 -22.76 -11.89 -23.01
N LEU A 23 -21.64 -12.60 -22.95
CA LEU A 23 -21.06 -13.07 -21.69
C LEU A 23 -20.67 -11.90 -20.77
N HIS A 24 -20.06 -10.85 -21.34
CA HIS A 24 -19.62 -9.68 -20.57
C HIS A 24 -20.79 -8.87 -19.98
N GLU A 25 -21.83 -8.60 -20.77
CA GLU A 25 -23.02 -7.89 -20.25
C GLU A 25 -23.82 -8.75 -19.26
N ALA A 26 -23.90 -10.07 -19.46
CA ALA A 26 -24.51 -10.99 -18.50
C ALA A 26 -23.74 -10.99 -17.17
N ALA A 27 -22.41 -11.10 -17.21
CA ALA A 27 -21.58 -11.03 -16.01
C ALA A 27 -21.70 -9.69 -15.28
N LYS A 28 -21.71 -8.59 -16.04
CA LYS A 28 -21.85 -7.23 -15.48
C LYS A 28 -23.20 -6.97 -14.83
N SER A 29 -24.27 -7.63 -15.30
CA SER A 29 -25.63 -7.51 -14.74
C SER A 29 -25.96 -8.59 -13.70
N GLY A 30 -25.08 -9.58 -13.52
CA GLY A 30 -25.27 -10.68 -12.59
C GLY A 30 -26.27 -11.74 -13.07
N ASP A 31 -26.59 -11.77 -14.37
CA ASP A 31 -27.54 -12.75 -14.93
C ASP A 31 -26.86 -14.11 -15.09
N VAL A 32 -26.92 -14.92 -14.03
CA VAL A 32 -26.36 -16.27 -13.94
C VAL A 32 -26.90 -17.18 -15.06
N ALA A 33 -28.17 -17.03 -15.45
CA ALA A 33 -28.76 -17.84 -16.51
C ALA A 33 -28.21 -17.46 -17.89
N ALA A 34 -28.05 -16.16 -18.16
CA ALA A 34 -27.44 -15.69 -19.39
C ALA A 34 -25.95 -16.02 -19.48
N ILE A 35 -25.21 -15.99 -18.36
CA ILE A 35 -23.82 -16.45 -18.30
C ILE A 35 -23.74 -17.93 -18.69
N ALA A 36 -24.54 -18.79 -18.06
CA ALA A 36 -24.58 -20.21 -18.37
C ALA A 36 -24.89 -20.45 -19.85
N ALA A 37 -25.94 -19.81 -20.38
CA ALA A 37 -26.33 -19.94 -21.77
C ALA A 37 -25.24 -19.48 -22.76
N ALA A 38 -24.54 -18.38 -22.45
CA ALA A 38 -23.45 -17.88 -23.30
C ALA A 38 -22.26 -18.85 -23.32
N LEU A 39 -21.88 -19.40 -22.17
CA LEU A 39 -20.81 -20.41 -22.06
C LEU A 39 -21.19 -21.72 -22.78
N ASP A 40 -22.43 -22.17 -22.63
CA ASP A 40 -22.93 -23.37 -23.31
C ASP A 40 -22.97 -23.19 -24.84
N GLN A 41 -23.10 -21.95 -25.33
CA GLN A 41 -22.98 -21.58 -26.74
C GLN A 41 -21.52 -21.37 -27.21
N GLY A 42 -20.55 -21.67 -26.35
CA GLY A 42 -19.12 -21.62 -26.68
C GLY A 42 -18.50 -20.22 -26.60
N ALA A 43 -19.05 -19.31 -25.79
CA ALA A 43 -18.34 -18.08 -25.44
C ALA A 43 -16.99 -18.43 -24.77
N ASP A 44 -15.93 -17.73 -25.17
CA ASP A 44 -14.63 -17.87 -24.52
C ASP A 44 -14.67 -17.17 -23.15
N ILE A 45 -14.53 -17.97 -22.09
CA ILE A 45 -14.61 -17.50 -20.69
C ILE A 45 -13.46 -16.55 -20.31
N GLU A 46 -12.35 -16.60 -21.05
CA GLU A 46 -11.16 -15.77 -20.84
C GLU A 46 -11.06 -14.58 -21.81
N GLU A 47 -12.03 -14.42 -22.71
CA GLU A 47 -12.09 -13.28 -23.61
C GLU A 47 -12.18 -11.97 -22.83
N GLN A 48 -11.54 -10.92 -23.34
CA GLN A 48 -11.55 -9.60 -22.73
C GLN A 48 -12.29 -8.58 -23.60
N ASP A 49 -13.42 -8.08 -23.14
CA ASP A 49 -14.06 -6.89 -23.70
C ASP A 49 -13.53 -5.63 -23.00
N LYS A 50 -13.00 -4.69 -23.78
CA LYS A 50 -12.38 -3.43 -23.30
C LYS A 50 -11.36 -3.66 -22.15
N GLY A 51 -10.66 -4.79 -22.21
CA GLY A 51 -9.65 -5.17 -21.23
C GLY A 51 -10.20 -5.73 -19.92
N ALA A 52 -11.45 -6.16 -19.85
CA ALA A 52 -12.04 -6.83 -18.69
C ALA A 52 -12.50 -8.24 -19.08
N THR A 53 -12.25 -9.24 -18.24
CA THR A 53 -12.89 -10.56 -18.38
C THR A 53 -14.31 -10.53 -17.80
N ALA A 54 -15.13 -11.51 -18.16
CA ALA A 54 -16.45 -11.72 -17.55
C ALA A 54 -16.36 -11.81 -16.02
N LEU A 55 -15.41 -12.59 -15.48
CA LEU A 55 -15.21 -12.73 -14.03
C LEU A 55 -14.93 -11.37 -13.37
N LEU A 56 -14.06 -10.56 -13.97
CA LEU A 56 -13.74 -9.24 -13.42
C LEU A 56 -14.96 -8.32 -13.42
N LEU A 57 -15.81 -8.38 -14.46
CA LEU A 57 -17.04 -7.58 -14.52
C LEU A 57 -18.04 -8.00 -13.44
N ALA A 58 -18.24 -9.31 -13.23
CA ALA A 58 -19.10 -9.81 -12.16
C ALA A 58 -18.63 -9.32 -10.77
N ILE A 59 -17.32 -9.38 -10.51
CA ILE A 59 -16.73 -8.90 -9.24
C ILE A 59 -16.90 -7.39 -9.09
N ARG A 60 -16.57 -6.61 -10.13
CA ARG A 60 -16.68 -5.14 -10.09
C ARG A 60 -18.11 -4.67 -9.89
N SER A 61 -19.09 -5.40 -10.44
CA SER A 61 -20.52 -5.15 -10.25
C SER A 61 -21.09 -5.77 -8.97
N SER A 62 -20.26 -6.42 -8.14
CA SER A 62 -20.67 -7.04 -6.87
C SER A 62 -21.72 -8.15 -7.03
N HIS A 63 -21.50 -9.06 -7.99
CA HIS A 63 -22.35 -10.24 -8.24
C HIS A 63 -21.62 -11.54 -7.86
N PRO A 64 -21.65 -11.95 -6.57
CA PRO A 64 -20.91 -13.13 -6.11
C PRO A 64 -21.38 -14.44 -6.74
N GLU A 65 -22.69 -14.62 -6.98
CA GLU A 65 -23.22 -15.84 -7.61
C GLU A 65 -22.77 -15.96 -9.08
N ALA A 66 -22.70 -14.83 -9.78
CA ALA A 66 -22.16 -14.79 -11.14
C ALA A 66 -20.66 -15.07 -11.17
N ALA A 67 -19.91 -14.51 -10.20
CA ALA A 67 -18.48 -14.77 -10.06
C ALA A 67 -18.21 -16.24 -9.72
N GLU A 68 -18.97 -16.83 -8.81
CA GLU A 68 -18.90 -18.23 -8.43
C GLU A 68 -19.16 -19.14 -9.63
N LEU A 69 -20.26 -18.93 -10.37
CA LEU A 69 -20.54 -19.69 -11.59
C LEU A 69 -19.38 -19.59 -12.58
N LEU A 70 -18.85 -18.40 -12.83
CA LEU A 70 -17.74 -18.22 -13.78
C LEU A 70 -16.50 -19.00 -13.33
N ILE A 71 -16.16 -18.97 -12.04
CA ILE A 71 -15.04 -19.74 -11.48
C ILE A 71 -15.28 -21.25 -11.59
N GLU A 72 -16.48 -21.73 -11.27
CA GLU A 72 -16.87 -23.14 -11.43
C GLU A 72 -16.79 -23.61 -12.88
N ARG A 73 -17.07 -22.71 -13.84
CA ARG A 73 -16.94 -22.97 -15.29
C ARG A 73 -15.51 -22.82 -15.81
N GLY A 74 -14.54 -22.55 -14.93
CA GLY A 74 -13.12 -22.56 -15.24
C GLY A 74 -12.50 -21.17 -15.50
N ALA A 75 -13.18 -20.08 -15.16
CA ALA A 75 -12.58 -18.75 -15.23
C ALA A 75 -11.38 -18.64 -14.28
N SER A 76 -10.28 -18.09 -14.78
CA SER A 76 -9.06 -17.93 -14.02
C SER A 76 -9.17 -16.77 -13.02
N VAL A 77 -8.96 -17.07 -11.73
CA VAL A 77 -8.90 -16.06 -10.66
C VAL A 77 -7.61 -15.24 -10.66
N THR A 78 -6.62 -15.63 -11.46
CA THR A 78 -5.31 -14.98 -11.57
C THR A 78 -5.10 -14.30 -12.91
N LYS A 79 -6.09 -14.31 -13.81
CA LYS A 79 -5.99 -13.65 -15.11
C LYS A 79 -5.88 -12.14 -14.92
N GLU A 80 -4.73 -11.59 -15.30
CA GLU A 80 -4.56 -10.14 -15.34
C GLU A 80 -5.30 -9.55 -16.55
N SER A 81 -6.13 -8.56 -16.27
CA SER A 81 -6.84 -7.78 -17.28
C SER A 81 -6.25 -6.38 -17.38
N GLY A 82 -6.63 -5.61 -18.41
CA GLY A 82 -6.28 -4.19 -18.50
C GLY A 82 -6.80 -3.32 -17.33
N LEU A 83 -7.69 -3.87 -16.49
CA LEU A 83 -8.23 -3.25 -15.28
C LEU A 83 -7.67 -3.88 -13.98
N GLY A 84 -6.76 -4.84 -14.08
CA GLY A 84 -6.09 -5.51 -12.95
C GLY A 84 -6.54 -6.97 -12.72
N LEU A 85 -6.16 -7.52 -11.56
CA LEU A 85 -6.54 -8.85 -11.13
C LEU A 85 -7.96 -8.88 -10.55
N PRO A 86 -8.68 -10.01 -10.63
CA PRO A 86 -9.95 -10.23 -9.93
C PRO A 86 -9.89 -9.87 -8.44
N LEU A 87 -8.84 -10.29 -7.73
CA LEU A 87 -8.66 -10.00 -6.31
C LEU A 87 -8.54 -8.49 -6.02
N THR A 88 -7.86 -7.74 -6.89
CA THR A 88 -7.78 -6.28 -6.77
C THR A 88 -9.18 -5.65 -6.80
N ALA A 89 -10.06 -6.08 -7.69
CA ALA A 89 -11.43 -5.55 -7.76
C ALA A 89 -12.25 -5.90 -6.51
N ALA A 90 -12.14 -7.12 -6.00
CA ALA A 90 -12.83 -7.54 -4.78
C ALA A 90 -12.39 -6.70 -3.55
N VAL A 91 -11.09 -6.44 -3.43
CA VAL A 91 -10.52 -5.59 -2.37
C VAL A 91 -10.98 -4.14 -2.51
N LEU A 92 -10.97 -3.57 -3.73
CA LEU A 92 -11.43 -2.19 -3.96
C LEU A 92 -12.94 -2.03 -3.73
N ASN A 93 -13.72 -3.10 -3.89
CA ASN A 93 -15.14 -3.13 -3.54
C ASN A 93 -15.39 -3.36 -2.04
N ASN A 94 -14.34 -3.54 -1.22
CA ASN A 94 -14.43 -3.92 0.19
C ASN A 94 -15.31 -5.19 0.41
N SER A 95 -15.30 -6.12 -0.55
CA SER A 95 -16.14 -7.32 -0.49
C SER A 95 -15.36 -8.51 0.03
N ALA A 96 -15.46 -8.74 1.35
CA ALA A 96 -14.83 -9.89 2.00
C ALA A 96 -15.29 -11.23 1.42
N ASP A 97 -16.56 -11.35 1.00
CA ASP A 97 -17.10 -12.58 0.42
C ASP A 97 -16.47 -12.91 -0.94
N LEU A 98 -16.37 -11.91 -1.84
CA LEU A 98 -15.68 -12.08 -3.13
C LEU A 98 -14.20 -12.37 -2.94
N MET A 99 -13.56 -11.77 -1.93
CA MET A 99 -12.18 -12.08 -1.57
C MET A 99 -12.05 -13.53 -1.10
N ARG A 100 -12.92 -14.01 -0.20
CA ARG A 100 -12.92 -15.41 0.27
C ARG A 100 -13.09 -16.38 -0.90
N LEU A 101 -14.03 -16.11 -1.81
CA LEU A 101 -14.23 -16.90 -3.02
C LEU A 101 -12.95 -16.98 -3.85
N LEU A 102 -12.34 -15.84 -4.19
CA LEU A 102 -11.14 -15.81 -5.03
C LEU A 102 -9.93 -16.50 -4.38
N LEU A 103 -9.73 -16.27 -3.08
CA LEU A 103 -8.62 -16.87 -2.32
C LEU A 103 -8.79 -18.38 -2.16
N ALA A 104 -10.02 -18.86 -1.94
CA ALA A 104 -10.33 -20.29 -1.90
C ALA A 104 -10.02 -21.01 -3.22
N HIS A 105 -10.08 -20.28 -4.33
CA HIS A 105 -9.75 -20.77 -5.68
C HIS A 105 -8.33 -20.42 -6.14
N GLY A 106 -7.44 -20.01 -5.23
CA GLY A 106 -6.00 -19.89 -5.48
C GLY A 106 -5.50 -18.50 -5.90
N ALA A 107 -6.29 -17.44 -5.68
CA ALA A 107 -5.75 -16.08 -5.80
C ALA A 107 -4.63 -15.85 -4.75
N ASP A 108 -3.59 -15.11 -5.14
CA ASP A 108 -2.47 -14.80 -4.24
C ASP A 108 -2.85 -13.66 -3.26
N PRO A 109 -2.91 -13.90 -1.93
CA PRO A 109 -3.18 -12.85 -0.95
C PRO A 109 -2.09 -11.77 -0.90
N ASN A 110 -0.89 -12.06 -1.42
CA ASN A 110 0.23 -11.14 -1.51
C ASN A 110 0.33 -10.43 -2.87
N ALA A 111 -0.68 -10.59 -3.74
CA ALA A 111 -0.76 -9.87 -5.00
C ALA A 111 -0.59 -8.35 -4.79
N ALA A 112 0.06 -7.70 -5.74
CA ALA A 112 0.41 -6.30 -5.66
C ALA A 112 0.10 -5.57 -6.96
N VAL A 113 -0.38 -4.32 -6.85
CA VAL A 113 -0.57 -3.42 -7.98
C VAL A 113 0.34 -2.21 -7.77
N ARG A 114 1.29 -2.00 -8.69
CA ARG A 114 2.32 -0.96 -8.57
C ARG A 114 3.09 -1.02 -7.23
N GLY A 115 3.35 -2.24 -6.75
CA GLY A 115 4.06 -2.51 -5.49
C GLY A 115 3.22 -2.35 -4.21
N GLU A 116 1.97 -1.87 -4.30
CA GLU A 116 1.03 -1.82 -3.17
C GLU A 116 0.34 -3.18 -3.05
N ARG A 117 0.46 -3.86 -1.91
CA ARG A 117 -0.14 -5.19 -1.72
C ARG A 117 -1.62 -5.08 -1.35
N MET A 118 -2.39 -6.14 -1.59
CA MET A 118 -3.83 -6.19 -1.26
C MET A 118 -4.12 -5.80 0.20
N LEU A 119 -3.24 -6.17 1.14
CA LEU A 119 -3.40 -5.80 2.54
C LEU A 119 -3.39 -4.28 2.76
N HIS A 120 -2.56 -3.52 2.05
CA HIS A 120 -2.54 -2.05 2.12
C HIS A 120 -3.86 -1.46 1.63
N PHE A 121 -4.41 -1.99 0.52
CA PHE A 121 -5.70 -1.54 -0.02
C PHE A 121 -6.86 -1.85 0.93
N ALA A 122 -6.92 -3.05 1.51
CA ALA A 122 -7.94 -3.43 2.48
C ALA A 122 -7.88 -2.53 3.74
N VAL A 123 -6.67 -2.25 4.23
CA VAL A 123 -6.47 -1.27 5.31
C VAL A 123 -6.95 0.09 4.87
N ALA A 124 -6.57 0.59 3.69
CA ALA A 124 -6.97 1.90 3.16
C ALA A 124 -8.50 2.03 2.95
N GLY A 125 -9.18 0.92 2.66
CA GLY A 125 -10.63 0.82 2.50
C GLY A 125 -11.43 0.73 3.82
N ASP A 126 -10.75 0.64 4.96
CA ASP A 126 -11.32 0.47 6.32
C ASP A 126 -12.12 -0.83 6.48
N CYS A 127 -11.80 -1.84 5.67
CA CYS A 127 -12.51 -3.11 5.70
C CYS A 127 -11.78 -4.10 6.62
N LEU A 128 -12.14 -4.11 7.91
CA LEU A 128 -11.56 -5.06 8.88
C LEU A 128 -11.75 -6.52 8.45
N ASP A 129 -12.91 -6.87 7.90
CA ASP A 129 -13.16 -8.24 7.46
C ASP A 129 -12.32 -8.62 6.23
N CYS A 130 -12.07 -7.68 5.33
CA CYS A 130 -11.13 -7.86 4.22
C CYS A 130 -9.69 -8.08 4.72
N VAL A 131 -9.27 -7.32 5.74
CA VAL A 131 -7.97 -7.49 6.40
C VAL A 131 -7.88 -8.89 7.00
N LYS A 132 -8.89 -9.33 7.75
CA LYS A 132 -8.94 -10.68 8.34
C LYS A 132 -8.82 -11.76 7.26
N VAL A 133 -9.62 -11.66 6.20
CA VAL A 133 -9.60 -12.60 5.07
C VAL A 133 -8.20 -12.72 4.46
N LEU A 134 -7.50 -11.60 4.22
CA LEU A 134 -6.16 -11.61 3.65
C LEU A 134 -5.14 -12.23 4.61
N VAL A 135 -5.19 -11.86 5.90
CA VAL A 135 -4.27 -12.39 6.92
C VAL A 135 -4.50 -13.90 7.13
N GLU A 136 -5.75 -14.34 7.21
CA GLU A 136 -6.14 -15.76 7.28
C GLU A 136 -5.64 -16.56 6.07
N ALA A 137 -5.63 -15.94 4.88
CA ALA A 137 -5.11 -16.54 3.67
C ALA A 137 -3.57 -16.51 3.55
N GLY A 138 -2.85 -15.85 4.48
CA GLY A 138 -1.39 -15.79 4.49
C GLY A 138 -0.77 -14.52 3.88
N ALA A 139 -1.50 -13.40 3.86
CA ALA A 139 -0.92 -12.11 3.53
C ALA A 139 0.19 -11.73 4.53
N ASP A 140 1.32 -11.25 4.01
CA ASP A 140 2.43 -10.76 4.81
C ASP A 140 2.08 -9.42 5.48
N VAL A 141 1.79 -9.47 6.78
CA VAL A 141 1.46 -8.29 7.60
C VAL A 141 2.60 -7.28 7.72
N ASN A 142 3.83 -7.68 7.42
CA ASN A 142 5.03 -6.86 7.46
C ASN A 142 5.44 -6.32 6.08
N ALA A 143 4.59 -6.53 5.07
CA ALA A 143 4.78 -6.00 3.73
C ALA A 143 5.04 -4.50 3.74
N VAL A 144 6.06 -4.08 3.00
CA VAL A 144 6.38 -2.68 2.79
C VAL A 144 5.94 -2.27 1.40
N TRP A 145 5.13 -1.22 1.34
CA TRP A 145 4.87 -0.48 0.12
C TRP A 145 5.81 0.72 0.03
N VAL A 146 6.55 0.80 -1.08
CA VAL A 146 7.49 1.90 -1.36
C VAL A 146 6.90 2.78 -2.46
N ARG A 147 6.71 4.06 -2.17
CA ARG A 147 6.16 5.05 -3.11
C ARG A 147 7.17 6.17 -3.37
N GLY A 148 7.18 6.69 -4.60
CA GLY A 148 8.13 7.71 -5.03
C GLY A 148 9.43 7.11 -5.57
N ASP A 149 10.41 7.96 -5.84
CA ASP A 149 11.70 7.56 -6.41
C ASP A 149 12.52 6.76 -5.37
N PRO A 150 12.82 5.47 -5.62
CA PRO A 150 13.61 4.65 -4.70
C PRO A 150 15.02 5.16 -4.45
N THR A 151 15.54 6.00 -5.35
CA THR A 151 16.89 6.58 -5.28
C THR A 151 16.94 7.91 -4.51
N ARG A 152 15.79 8.42 -4.06
CA ARG A 152 15.66 9.65 -3.26
C ARG A 152 15.16 9.32 -1.85
N ASN A 153 14.17 10.07 -1.36
CA ASN A 153 13.47 9.85 -0.10
C ASN A 153 12.10 9.21 -0.39
N PRO A 154 12.04 7.91 -0.71
CA PRO A 154 10.76 7.27 -0.94
C PRO A 154 9.96 7.20 0.36
N ALA A 155 8.63 7.21 0.23
CA ALA A 155 7.76 6.86 1.32
C ALA A 155 7.81 5.34 1.54
N ILE A 156 7.87 4.90 2.78
CA ILE A 156 7.91 3.49 3.19
C ILE A 156 6.70 3.25 4.09
N VAL A 157 5.77 2.42 3.67
CA VAL A 157 4.49 2.25 4.39
C VAL A 157 4.22 0.76 4.64
N THR A 158 4.00 0.40 5.90
CA THR A 158 3.44 -0.91 6.28
C THR A 158 1.93 -0.79 6.45
N ALA A 159 1.20 -1.91 6.33
CA ALA A 159 -0.24 -1.94 6.58
C ALA A 159 -0.58 -1.44 8.00
N TYR A 160 0.23 -1.83 9.00
CA TYR A 160 0.07 -1.37 10.37
C TYR A 160 0.31 0.14 10.53
N HIS A 161 1.34 0.69 9.88
CA HIS A 161 1.58 2.14 9.89
C HIS A 161 0.37 2.89 9.32
N LEU A 162 -0.15 2.44 8.18
CA LEU A 162 -1.32 3.05 7.54
C LEU A 162 -2.56 3.00 8.44
N ALA A 163 -2.83 1.85 9.07
CA ALA A 163 -3.93 1.70 10.01
C ALA A 163 -3.81 2.69 11.19
N ARG A 164 -2.61 2.84 11.76
CA ARG A 164 -2.35 3.80 12.85
C ARG A 164 -2.47 5.25 12.38
N HIS A 165 -1.94 5.58 11.21
CA HIS A 165 -1.96 6.92 10.64
C HIS A 165 -3.40 7.40 10.41
N ASP A 166 -4.24 6.52 9.88
CA ASP A 166 -5.63 6.83 9.52
C ASP A 166 -6.62 6.64 10.68
N ASN A 167 -6.16 6.31 11.89
CA ASN A 167 -6.97 6.02 13.08
C ASN A 167 -7.91 4.81 12.96
N ARG A 168 -7.48 3.76 12.25
CA ARG A 168 -8.22 2.49 12.12
C ARG A 168 -7.82 1.57 13.27
N ALA A 169 -8.28 1.88 14.48
CA ALA A 169 -7.81 1.25 15.71
C ALA A 169 -7.99 -0.27 15.71
N GLU A 170 -9.18 -0.75 15.34
CA GLU A 170 -9.48 -2.20 15.32
C GLU A 170 -8.60 -2.96 14.32
N ILE A 171 -8.35 -2.38 13.14
CA ILE A 171 -7.45 -2.95 12.14
C ILE A 171 -6.01 -2.97 12.67
N ALA A 172 -5.55 -1.88 13.30
CA ALA A 172 -4.22 -1.82 13.87
C ALA A 172 -4.04 -2.88 14.96
N ASP A 173 -5.00 -2.99 15.89
CA ASP A 173 -4.96 -3.97 16.97
C ASP A 173 -4.97 -5.40 16.44
N TYR A 174 -5.80 -5.67 15.42
CA TYR A 174 -5.80 -6.97 14.73
C TYR A 174 -4.43 -7.27 14.10
N LEU A 175 -3.88 -6.37 13.29
CA LEU A 175 -2.58 -6.58 12.64
C LEU A 175 -1.46 -6.79 13.69
N LEU A 176 -1.47 -6.02 14.78
CA LEU A 176 -0.49 -6.18 15.86
C LEU A 176 -0.57 -7.57 16.50
N ALA A 177 -1.78 -8.08 16.73
CA ALA A 177 -2.00 -9.43 17.23
C ALA A 177 -1.57 -10.54 16.24
N HIS A 178 -1.36 -10.21 14.96
CA HIS A 178 -1.05 -11.16 13.89
C HIS A 178 0.38 -11.02 13.35
N GLY A 179 1.32 -10.57 14.19
CA GLY A 179 2.75 -10.69 13.90
C GLY A 179 3.39 -9.49 13.22
N VAL A 180 2.80 -8.30 13.35
CA VAL A 180 3.50 -7.06 12.99
C VAL A 180 4.77 -6.90 13.81
N ILE A 181 5.87 -6.63 13.11
CA ILE A 181 7.18 -6.34 13.69
C ILE A 181 7.41 -4.83 13.63
N ILE A 182 7.42 -4.19 14.79
CA ILE A 182 7.85 -2.78 14.91
C ILE A 182 9.36 -2.77 15.05
N LYS A 183 10.05 -2.24 14.03
CA LYS A 183 11.52 -2.20 14.03
C LYS A 183 12.00 -1.22 15.09
N ARG A 184 13.11 -1.53 15.73
CA ARG A 184 13.80 -0.61 16.63
C ARG A 184 15.30 -0.72 16.40
N PRO A 185 16.00 0.38 16.09
CA PRO A 185 17.45 0.34 15.98
C PRO A 185 18.07 0.11 17.36
N GLU A 186 19.27 -0.45 17.38
CA GLU A 186 20.09 -0.53 18.59
C GLU A 186 20.43 0.87 19.11
N PRO A 187 20.65 1.04 20.43
CA PRO A 187 21.10 2.30 21.00
C PRO A 187 22.42 2.79 20.40
N ILE A 188 22.53 4.10 20.15
CA ILE A 188 23.71 4.70 19.50
C ILE A 188 24.34 5.83 20.31
N SER A 189 23.71 6.30 21.37
CA SER A 189 24.09 7.53 22.07
C SER A 189 25.51 7.48 22.62
N ALA A 190 25.98 6.34 23.13
CA ALA A 190 27.36 6.13 23.58
C ALA A 190 28.43 6.28 22.46
N LYS A 191 28.03 6.21 21.19
CA LYS A 191 28.91 6.38 20.03
C LYS A 191 28.95 7.82 19.52
N LEU A 192 28.11 8.73 20.03
CA LEU A 192 27.98 10.10 19.52
C LEU A 192 29.26 10.93 19.68
N ALA A 193 30.11 10.62 20.67
CA ALA A 193 31.41 11.29 20.82
C ALA A 193 32.35 11.08 19.63
N MET A 194 32.13 10.03 18.83
CA MET A 194 32.91 9.72 17.63
C MET A 194 32.25 10.19 16.33
N ALA A 195 31.05 10.79 16.41
CA ALA A 195 30.29 11.20 15.24
C ALA A 195 30.86 12.48 14.60
N ASP A 196 30.65 12.61 13.30
CA ASP A 196 31.09 13.74 12.49
C ASP A 196 29.91 14.66 12.16
N ALA A 197 29.80 15.76 12.91
CA ALA A 197 28.73 16.74 12.73
C ALA A 197 28.78 17.45 11.36
N ALA A 198 29.95 17.54 10.70
CA ALA A 198 30.07 18.14 9.38
C ALA A 198 29.43 17.23 8.32
N LYS A 199 29.69 15.91 8.39
CA LYS A 199 28.98 14.93 7.56
C LYS A 199 27.48 14.92 7.84
N GLY A 200 27.09 15.08 9.10
CA GLY A 200 25.69 15.23 9.50
C GLY A 200 25.02 16.44 8.87
N ALA A 201 25.72 17.57 8.81
CA ALA A 201 25.24 18.79 8.15
C ALA A 201 25.02 18.58 6.65
N THR A 202 25.93 17.85 5.98
CA THR A 202 25.78 17.48 4.56
C THR A 202 24.56 16.59 4.35
N PHE A 203 24.40 15.53 5.16
CA PHE A 203 23.23 14.65 5.09
C PHE A 203 21.93 15.44 5.27
N PHE A 204 21.88 16.32 6.28
CA PHE A 204 20.71 17.14 6.57
C PHE A 204 20.35 18.05 5.40
N ALA A 205 21.34 18.67 4.76
CA ALA A 205 21.13 19.59 3.63
C ALA A 205 20.51 18.89 2.41
N SER A 206 20.84 17.63 2.16
CA SER A 206 20.29 16.86 1.04
C SER A 206 18.94 16.23 1.36
N ASN A 207 18.70 15.84 2.62
CA ASN A 207 17.58 14.95 2.96
C ASN A 207 16.49 15.62 3.82
N CYS A 208 16.83 16.61 4.65
CA CYS A 208 15.94 17.13 5.69
C CYS A 208 15.59 18.60 5.50
N SER A 209 16.49 19.43 4.95
CA SER A 209 16.32 20.89 4.92
C SER A 209 15.22 21.37 3.97
N SER A 210 14.75 20.53 3.06
CA SER A 210 13.58 20.85 2.22
C SER A 210 12.26 20.81 3.02
N CYS A 211 12.25 20.15 4.17
CA CYS A 211 11.09 20.00 5.03
C CYS A 211 11.20 20.74 6.37
N HIS A 212 12.40 20.81 6.94
CA HIS A 212 12.62 21.28 8.30
C HIS A 212 13.38 22.61 8.36
N GLY A 213 12.88 23.53 9.19
CA GLY A 213 13.63 24.72 9.63
C GLY A 213 14.75 24.32 10.60
N LYS A 214 15.83 25.11 10.63
CA LYS A 214 17.02 24.82 11.45
C LYS A 214 17.56 26.03 12.22
N ARG A 215 16.86 27.16 12.17
CA ARG A 215 17.16 28.38 12.94
C ARG A 215 15.93 28.76 13.76
N PRO A 216 16.06 29.50 14.88
CA PRO A 216 14.94 29.87 15.74
C PRO A 216 13.76 30.50 14.99
N GLN A 217 14.05 31.36 14.02
CA GLN A 217 13.07 32.15 13.26
C GLN A 217 12.50 31.42 12.04
N ASP A 218 13.02 30.25 11.68
CA ASP A 218 12.50 29.52 10.51
C ASP A 218 11.08 29.04 10.80
N ILE A 219 10.12 29.42 9.93
CA ILE A 219 8.72 29.00 10.02
C ILE A 219 8.54 27.76 9.13
N PRO A 220 8.40 26.56 9.72
CA PRO A 220 8.26 25.34 8.94
C PRO A 220 6.89 25.24 8.28
N THR A 221 6.85 24.70 7.05
CA THR A 221 5.61 24.41 6.33
C THR A 221 5.38 22.92 6.09
N LYS A 222 6.42 22.08 6.15
CA LYS A 222 6.33 20.63 5.85
C LYS A 222 6.68 19.72 7.02
N GLY A 223 7.71 20.02 7.80
CA GLY A 223 8.07 19.31 9.02
C GLY A 223 8.48 20.28 10.13
N PRO A 224 8.39 19.91 11.42
CA PRO A 224 8.64 20.84 12.52
C PRO A 224 10.06 21.43 12.46
N ASN A 225 10.23 22.63 13.01
CA ASN A 225 11.56 23.25 13.13
C ASN A 225 12.43 22.39 14.07
N LEU A 226 13.68 22.10 13.70
CA LEU A 226 14.58 21.23 14.44
C LEU A 226 15.63 21.99 15.28
N TRP A 227 15.57 23.31 15.36
CA TRP A 227 16.36 24.10 16.31
C TRP A 227 16.07 23.70 17.76
N ASN A 228 17.11 23.50 18.56
CA ASN A 228 17.02 22.95 19.92
C ASN A 228 16.36 21.57 19.99
N VAL A 229 16.24 20.79 18.90
CA VAL A 229 15.45 19.54 18.97
C VAL A 229 15.95 18.57 20.03
N VAL A 230 17.27 18.45 20.23
CA VAL A 230 17.83 17.63 21.31
C VAL A 230 17.55 18.30 22.66
N GLY A 231 16.78 17.64 23.52
CA GLY A 231 16.40 18.16 24.84
C GLY A 231 15.16 19.06 24.84
N ARG A 232 14.56 19.36 23.69
CA ARG A 232 13.29 20.09 23.61
C ARG A 232 12.10 19.15 23.73
N ASP A 233 11.05 19.63 24.37
CA ASP A 233 9.78 18.92 24.51
C ASP A 233 9.24 18.44 23.16
N LYS A 234 8.78 17.19 23.12
CA LYS A 234 8.17 16.59 21.95
C LYS A 234 6.88 17.34 21.59
N ALA A 235 6.62 17.44 20.29
CA ALA A 235 5.48 18.18 19.73
C ALA A 235 5.30 19.65 20.19
N SER A 236 6.34 20.30 20.71
CA SER A 236 6.24 21.65 21.32
C SER A 236 6.34 22.83 20.34
N THR A 237 6.89 22.63 19.14
CA THR A 237 7.01 23.72 18.16
C THR A 237 5.65 24.04 17.55
N LYS A 238 5.38 25.31 17.24
CA LYS A 238 4.22 25.68 16.43
C LYS A 238 4.31 25.08 15.02
N PHE A 239 3.68 23.93 14.82
CA PHE A 239 3.63 23.20 13.56
C PHE A 239 2.32 22.40 13.49
N GLY A 240 1.47 22.68 12.52
CA GLY A 240 0.14 22.06 12.42
C GLY A 240 0.13 20.63 11.88
N GLY A 241 1.25 20.14 11.34
CA GLY A 241 1.34 18.83 10.68
C GLY A 241 1.72 17.68 11.62
N TYR A 242 1.69 17.86 12.94
CA TYR A 242 1.95 16.76 13.87
C TYR A 242 0.88 15.68 13.74
N SER A 243 1.32 14.42 13.66
CA SER A 243 0.43 13.27 13.82
C SER A 243 -0.11 13.20 15.25
N LYS A 244 -1.32 12.66 15.42
CA LYS A 244 -1.86 12.32 16.76
C LYS A 244 -0.89 11.46 17.57
N THR A 245 -0.24 10.49 16.92
CA THR A 245 0.78 9.61 17.52
C THR A 245 1.89 10.41 18.19
N LEU A 246 2.49 11.36 17.47
CA LEU A 246 3.58 12.18 18.01
C LEU A 246 3.10 13.23 19.02
N MET A 247 1.87 13.74 18.89
CA MET A 247 1.28 14.65 19.89
C MET A 247 1.01 13.97 21.23
N ALA A 248 0.81 12.65 21.24
CA ALA A 248 0.61 11.87 22.45
C ALA A 248 1.93 11.50 23.16
N TRP A 249 3.09 11.93 22.64
CA TRP A 249 4.38 11.65 23.27
C TRP A 249 4.73 12.72 24.30
N ASP A 250 5.06 12.29 25.50
CA ASP A 250 5.50 13.16 26.58
C ASP A 250 7.03 13.30 26.68
N GLY A 251 7.45 14.38 27.33
CA GLY A 251 8.85 14.66 27.67
C GLY A 251 9.69 15.21 26.51
N ALA A 252 10.98 15.37 26.78
CA ALA A 252 11.96 15.92 25.84
C ALA A 252 12.47 14.87 24.85
N TRP A 253 12.88 15.31 23.66
CA TRP A 253 13.61 14.48 22.70
C TRP A 253 15.01 14.13 23.22
N THR A 254 15.23 12.85 23.51
CA THR A 254 16.57 12.33 23.83
C THR A 254 17.34 11.95 22.56
N TYR A 255 18.63 11.66 22.69
CA TYR A 255 19.41 11.08 21.59
C TYR A 255 18.82 9.75 21.10
N GLU A 256 18.29 8.93 22.01
CA GLU A 256 17.70 7.64 21.64
C GLU A 256 16.31 7.78 21.02
N ASP A 257 15.51 8.75 21.45
CA ASP A 257 14.25 9.05 20.77
C ASP A 257 14.51 9.46 19.31
N LEU A 258 15.52 10.30 19.08
CA LEU A 258 15.94 10.71 17.73
C LEU A 258 16.53 9.54 16.94
N ASN A 259 17.33 8.67 17.57
CA ASN A 259 17.84 7.44 16.95
C ASN A 259 16.68 6.58 16.43
N ILE A 260 15.71 6.28 17.29
CA ILE A 260 14.54 5.49 16.94
C ILE A 260 13.78 6.16 15.81
N PHE A 261 13.36 7.41 15.99
CA PHE A 261 12.50 8.10 15.04
C PHE A 261 13.17 8.28 13.67
N ILE A 262 14.44 8.72 13.64
CA ILE A 262 15.14 9.02 12.39
C ILE A 262 15.53 7.73 11.63
N ALA A 263 15.71 6.58 12.30
CA ALA A 263 16.07 5.33 11.61
C ALA A 263 15.04 4.91 10.54
N GLY A 264 13.76 5.23 10.76
CA GLY A 264 12.70 4.96 9.80
C GLY A 264 11.36 5.28 10.42
N PRO A 265 10.89 6.54 10.37
CA PRO A 265 9.78 6.99 11.19
C PRO A 265 8.53 6.10 11.08
N THR A 266 8.22 5.59 9.90
CA THR A 266 7.08 4.68 9.70
C THR A 266 7.29 3.27 10.26
N LEU A 267 8.52 2.78 10.21
CA LEU A 267 8.90 1.43 10.62
C LEU A 267 9.12 1.33 12.14
N THR A 268 9.56 2.42 12.76
CA THR A 268 9.89 2.49 14.18
C THR A 268 8.83 3.19 15.02
N THR A 269 8.06 4.08 14.39
CA THR A 269 7.02 4.87 15.06
C THR A 269 5.71 4.87 14.24
N PRO A 270 5.02 3.72 14.11
CA PRO A 270 3.81 3.60 13.31
C PRO A 270 2.73 4.64 13.65
N GLY A 271 2.13 5.25 12.63
CA GLY A 271 1.09 6.28 12.76
C GLY A 271 1.57 7.73 12.83
N VAL A 272 2.85 7.99 12.55
CA VAL A 272 3.38 9.34 12.35
C VAL A 272 3.14 9.83 10.93
N ASN A 273 3.03 11.14 10.71
CA ASN A 273 2.79 11.71 9.37
C ASN A 273 4.06 11.79 8.51
N MET A 274 5.21 11.36 9.05
CA MET A 274 6.48 11.35 8.32
C MET A 274 6.65 9.98 7.66
N ASP A 275 6.16 9.86 6.42
CA ASP A 275 6.21 8.61 5.66
C ASP A 275 7.53 8.41 4.88
N VAL A 276 8.29 9.48 4.69
CA VAL A 276 9.60 9.49 4.04
C VAL A 276 10.66 8.71 4.82
N ARG A 277 11.56 8.06 4.09
CA ARG A 277 12.76 7.43 4.66
C ARG A 277 13.60 8.47 5.41
N GLY A 278 13.91 8.19 6.67
CA GLY A 278 14.88 8.96 7.47
C GLY A 278 16.33 8.56 7.16
N ALA A 279 17.15 8.32 8.18
CA ALA A 279 18.53 7.82 8.06
C ALA A 279 18.64 6.36 8.57
N PRO A 280 18.36 5.35 7.73
CA PRO A 280 18.40 3.94 8.16
C PRO A 280 19.82 3.46 8.46
N ASP A 281 20.84 3.99 7.77
CA ASP A 281 22.24 3.72 8.08
C ASP A 281 22.63 4.30 9.45
N GLU A 282 23.32 3.50 10.28
CA GLU A 282 23.70 3.91 11.63
C GLU A 282 24.69 5.08 11.63
N THR A 283 25.65 5.08 10.70
CA THR A 283 26.70 6.11 10.64
C THR A 283 26.12 7.45 10.23
N ASP A 284 25.28 7.46 9.19
CA ASP A 284 24.57 8.67 8.76
C ASP A 284 23.66 9.20 9.88
N ARG A 285 22.97 8.30 10.59
CA ARG A 285 22.09 8.66 11.70
C ARG A 285 22.85 9.24 12.89
N LEU A 286 23.99 8.65 13.26
CA LEU A 286 24.91 9.20 14.27
C LEU A 286 25.36 10.61 13.90
N ASN A 287 25.84 10.78 12.66
CA ASN A 287 26.34 12.06 12.17
C ASN A 287 25.25 13.13 12.16
N VAL A 288 24.05 12.83 11.66
CA VAL A 288 22.95 13.82 11.63
C VAL A 288 22.46 14.18 13.03
N ILE A 289 22.42 13.23 13.97
CA ILE A 289 22.06 13.54 15.38
C ILE A 289 23.14 14.42 16.02
N ALA A 290 24.43 14.15 15.76
CA ALA A 290 25.52 15.02 16.20
C ALA A 290 25.40 16.44 15.60
N TYR A 291 25.00 16.56 14.34
CA TYR A 291 24.70 17.86 13.73
C TYR A 291 23.50 18.55 14.40
N LEU A 292 22.38 17.85 14.62
CA LEU A 292 21.20 18.40 15.31
C LEU A 292 21.55 18.92 16.71
N ARG A 293 22.47 18.27 17.42
CA ARG A 293 23.02 18.75 18.69
C ARG A 293 23.70 20.12 18.55
N THR A 294 24.39 20.39 17.43
CA THR A 294 25.02 21.70 17.18
C THR A 294 24.00 22.81 16.89
N LEU A 295 22.77 22.46 16.53
CA LEU A 295 21.65 23.39 16.31
C LEU A 295 20.94 23.72 17.63
N SER A 296 21.68 23.85 18.73
CA SER A 296 21.12 24.12 20.04
C SER A 296 21.85 25.21 20.77
N ASP A 297 21.09 26.08 21.44
CA ASP A 297 21.60 27.11 22.35
C ASP A 297 22.23 26.51 23.60
N ALA A 298 21.74 25.34 24.04
CA ALA A 298 22.18 24.63 25.23
C ALA A 298 22.31 23.13 24.91
N PRO A 299 23.36 22.74 24.16
CA PRO A 299 23.48 21.38 23.66
C PRO A 299 23.60 20.38 24.81
N ALA A 300 22.71 19.38 24.84
CA ALA A 300 22.75 18.31 25.83
C ALA A 300 24.15 17.68 25.93
N PRO A 301 24.60 17.28 27.12
CA PRO A 301 25.90 16.62 27.27
C PRO A 301 25.90 15.31 26.50
N LEU A 302 27.05 14.99 25.90
CA LEU A 302 27.23 13.66 25.33
C LEU A 302 27.30 12.64 26.49
N PRO A 303 26.66 11.47 26.34
CA PRO A 303 26.73 10.41 27.34
C PRO A 303 28.10 9.73 27.38
#